data_AF-A0A2S6GLQ1-F1
#
_entry.id   AF-A0A2S6GLQ1-F1
#
_cell.length_a   1.000
_cell.length_b   1.000
_cell.length_c   1.000
_cell.angle_alpha   90.00
_cell.angle_beta   90.00
_cell.angle_gamma   90.00
#
_symmetry.space_group_name_H-M   'P 1'
#
loop_
_entity.id
_entity.type
_entity.pdbx_description
1 polymer ?
#
loop_
_entity_poly.entity_id
_entity_poly.type
_entity_poly.pdbx_seq_one_letter_code
_entity_poly.pdbx_strand_id
1 'polypeptide(L)'
;MTPRAHRPGSLDSVADLVGIVRTELGLPVTEESASVDFDEVTGWDSLHLLSLCSILEQRTGRALSLADVLEARTLAQVYALAAA
;
A
#
# COMPACT_ATOMS: atom_id res chain seq x y z
N MET A 1 21.65 10.85 13.71
CA MET A 1 20.43 10.33 13.05
C MET A 1 20.16 8.95 13.61
N THR A 2 19.26 8.83 14.58
CA THR A 2 18.78 7.52 15.05
C THR A 2 17.85 6.95 13.98
N PRO A 3 18.07 5.71 13.49
CA PRO A 3 17.07 5.06 12.66
C PRO A 3 15.79 4.92 13.49
N ARG A 4 14.68 5.49 13.02
CA ARG A 4 13.35 5.24 13.61
C ARG A 4 13.16 3.72 13.60
N ALA A 5 12.99 3.12 14.77
CA ALA A 5 12.63 1.70 14.87
C ALA A 5 11.26 1.54 14.21
N HIS A 6 11.25 1.04 12.97
CA HIS A 6 10.03 0.79 12.23
C HIS A 6 9.22 -0.28 12.99
N ARG A 7 8.07 0.09 13.53
CA ARG A 7 7.20 -0.86 14.23
C ARG A 7 6.53 -1.73 13.16
N PRO A 8 6.75 -3.06 13.14
CA PRO A 8 6.19 -3.93 12.11
C PRO A 8 4.66 -3.75 12.09
N GLY A 9 4.14 -3.22 10.97
CA GLY A 9 2.73 -2.91 10.77
C GLY A 9 2.33 -1.43 10.89
N SER A 10 3.28 -0.50 11.01
CA SER A 10 3.04 0.95 10.83
C SER A 10 3.20 1.34 9.36
N LEU A 11 2.51 2.38 8.89
CA LEU A 11 2.59 2.84 7.49
C LEU A 11 3.56 4.03 7.36
N ASP A 12 4.81 3.85 7.78
CA ASP A 12 5.78 4.94 7.83
C ASP A 12 6.56 5.11 6.52
N SER A 13 6.60 4.07 5.69
CA SER A 13 7.36 3.99 4.43
C SER A 13 6.65 3.12 3.39
N VAL A 14 7.04 3.25 2.12
CA VAL A 14 6.56 2.37 1.02
C VAL A 14 6.92 0.90 1.27
N ALA A 15 8.07 0.61 1.88
CA ALA A 15 8.47 -0.74 2.27
C ALA A 15 7.45 -1.41 3.21
N ASP A 16 6.80 -0.61 4.06
CA ASP A 16 5.82 -1.11 5.02
C ASP A 16 4.51 -1.45 4.33
N LEU A 17 4.10 -0.60 3.38
CA LEU A 17 2.96 -0.87 2.50
C LEU A 17 3.18 -2.17 1.71
N VAL A 18 4.37 -2.34 1.13
CA VAL A 18 4.76 -3.59 0.43
C VAL A 18 4.67 -4.78 1.37
N GLY A 19 5.13 -4.65 2.62
CA GLY A 19 4.98 -5.67 3.64
C GLY A 19 3.51 -6.03 3.91
N ILE A 20 2.63 -5.04 4.06
CA ILE A 20 1.19 -5.23 4.24
C ILE A 20 0.60 -5.96 3.04
N VAL A 21 0.90 -5.55 1.81
CA VAL A 21 0.38 -6.21 0.60
C VAL A 21 0.85 -7.67 0.53
N ARG A 22 2.11 -7.95 0.86
CA ARG A 22 2.62 -9.33 0.89
C ARG A 22 1.94 -10.19 1.96
N THR A 23 1.74 -9.64 3.15
CA THR A 23 1.20 -10.40 4.30
C THR A 23 -0.32 -10.55 4.23
N GLU A 24 -1.04 -9.50 3.87
CA GLU A 24 -2.51 -9.47 3.92
C GLU A 24 -3.15 -9.87 2.58
N LEU A 25 -2.52 -9.53 1.44
CA LEU A 25 -3.04 -9.85 0.10
C LEU A 25 -2.33 -11.05 -0.54
N GLY A 26 -1.23 -11.52 0.05
CA GLY A 26 -0.48 -12.69 -0.45
C GLY A 26 0.23 -12.45 -1.79
N LEU A 27 0.35 -11.19 -2.23
CA LEU A 27 0.97 -10.85 -3.52
C LEU A 27 2.49 -10.77 -3.40
N PRO A 28 3.26 -11.31 -4.36
CA PRO A 28 4.73 -11.32 -4.33
C PRO A 28 5.33 -9.98 -4.78
N VAL A 29 4.83 -8.86 -4.24
CA VAL A 29 5.32 -7.51 -4.57
C VAL A 29 6.65 -7.21 -3.88
N THR A 30 7.43 -6.34 -4.49
CA THR A 30 8.69 -5.81 -3.94
C THR A 30 8.65 -4.29 -3.88
N GLU A 31 9.64 -3.67 -3.23
CA GLU A 31 9.79 -2.21 -3.22
C GLU A 31 10.00 -1.65 -4.64
N GLU A 32 10.70 -2.39 -5.50
CA GLU A 32 10.85 -2.01 -6.92
C GLU A 32 9.51 -2.03 -7.64
N SER A 33 8.65 -3.02 -7.36
CA SER A 33 7.28 -3.09 -7.88
C SER A 33 6.39 -1.95 -7.41
N ALA A 34 6.75 -1.25 -6.33
CA ALA A 34 5.91 -0.19 -5.79
C ALA A 34 5.83 1.05 -6.70
N SER A 35 6.80 1.22 -7.60
CA SER A 35 6.82 2.29 -8.60
C SER A 35 6.25 1.87 -9.96
N VAL A 36 5.84 0.61 -10.09
CA VAL A 36 5.32 0.02 -11.33
C VAL A 36 3.79 0.10 -11.33
N ASP A 37 3.18 0.23 -12.51
CA ASP A 37 1.74 0.23 -12.68
C ASP A 37 1.12 -1.11 -12.19
N PHE A 38 -0.03 -1.04 -11.53
CA PHE A 38 -0.74 -2.19 -10.99
C PHE A 38 -1.04 -3.27 -12.03
N ASP A 39 -1.33 -2.89 -13.27
CA ASP A 39 -1.54 -3.83 -14.39
C ASP A 39 -0.31 -4.69 -14.71
N GLU A 40 0.90 -4.25 -14.35
CA GLU A 40 2.14 -5.02 -14.54
C GLU A 40 2.49 -5.86 -13.31
N VAL A 41 1.78 -5.67 -12.19
CA VAL A 41 1.98 -6.47 -10.97
C VAL A 41 1.32 -7.83 -11.13
N THR A 42 2.13 -8.88 -11.09
CA THR A 42 1.65 -10.26 -11.26
C THR A 42 0.66 -10.62 -10.15
N GLY A 43 -0.55 -11.03 -10.55
CA GLY A 43 -1.63 -11.44 -9.63
C GLY A 43 -2.44 -10.28 -9.07
N TRP A 44 -2.16 -9.04 -9.48
CA TRP A 44 -2.98 -7.89 -9.09
C TRP A 44 -4.36 -7.94 -9.75
N ASP A 45 -5.36 -7.40 -9.04
CA ASP A 45 -6.73 -7.26 -9.49
C ASP A 45 -7.37 -6.05 -8.81
N SER A 46 -8.43 -5.48 -9.40
CA SER A 46 -9.17 -4.34 -8.84
C SER A 46 -9.70 -4.61 -7.42
N LEU A 47 -10.04 -5.86 -7.09
CA LEU A 47 -10.44 -6.23 -5.73
C LEU A 47 -9.29 -6.08 -4.72
N HIS A 48 -8.04 -6.32 -5.13
CA HIS A 48 -6.88 -6.13 -4.27
C HIS A 48 -6.68 -4.65 -3.90
N LEU A 49 -6.98 -3.72 -4.81
CA LEU A 49 -6.94 -2.28 -4.53
C LEU A 49 -8.00 -1.87 -3.51
N LEU A 50 -9.22 -2.41 -3.63
CA LEU A 50 -10.29 -2.18 -2.65
C LEU A 50 -9.96 -2.78 -1.29
N SER A 51 -9.48 -4.02 -1.25
CA SER A 51 -9.04 -4.67 -0.02
C SER A 51 -7.89 -3.90 0.63
N LEU A 52 -6.92 -3.42 -0.16
CA LEU A 52 -5.83 -2.59 0.31
C LEU A 52 -6.37 -1.30 0.95
N CYS A 53 -7.31 -0.62 0.30
CA CYS A 53 -7.98 0.56 0.85
C CYS A 53 -8.55 0.27 2.24
N SER A 54 -9.37 -0.78 2.38
CA SER A 54 -9.97 -1.15 3.66
C SER A 54 -8.92 -1.50 4.74
N ILE A 55 -7.84 -2.19 4.38
CA ILE A 55 -6.74 -2.51 5.30
C ILE A 55 -6.06 -1.22 5.77
N LEU A 56 -5.79 -0.29 4.86
CA LEU A 56 -5.15 0.99 5.17
C LEU A 56 -6.01 1.85 6.07
N GLU A 57 -7.32 1.90 5.84
CA GLU A 57 -8.24 2.64 6.70
C GLU A 57 -8.26 2.08 8.13
N GLN A 58 -8.25 0.75 8.28
CA GLN A 58 -8.19 0.12 9.60
C GLN A 58 -6.84 0.35 10.31
N ARG A 59 -5.74 0.33 9.56
CA ARG A 59 -4.37 0.52 10.11
C ARG A 59 -4.10 1.96 10.49
N THR A 60 -4.54 2.91 9.67
CA THR A 60 -4.33 4.35 9.90
C THR A 60 -5.41 4.97 10.78
N GLY A 61 -6.57 4.32 10.91
CA GLY A 61 -7.74 4.86 11.59
C GLY A 61 -8.38 6.04 10.84
N ARG A 62 -8.06 6.20 9.56
CA ARG A 62 -8.50 7.31 8.71
C ARG A 62 -9.21 6.77 7.49
N ALA A 63 -10.31 7.40 7.10
CA ALA A 63 -10.95 7.09 5.84
C ALA A 63 -10.09 7.58 4.67
N LEU A 64 -9.93 6.75 3.64
CA LEU A 64 -9.28 7.11 2.40
C LEU A 64 -10.34 7.44 1.36
N SER A 65 -10.06 8.41 0.50
CA SER A 65 -10.93 8.71 -0.63
C SER A 65 -10.83 7.56 -1.64
N LEU A 66 -11.91 6.78 -1.74
CA LEU A 66 -11.97 5.66 -2.68
C LEU A 66 -11.75 6.14 -4.12
N ALA A 67 -12.22 7.34 -4.47
CA ALA A 67 -11.99 7.93 -5.80
C ALA A 67 -10.50 8.12 -6.06
N ASP A 68 -9.77 8.74 -5.13
CA ASP A 68 -8.33 8.98 -5.28
C ASP A 68 -7.54 7.65 -5.29
N VAL A 69 -7.97 6.67 -4.49
CA VAL A 69 -7.35 5.33 -4.48
C VAL A 69 -7.57 4.60 -5.80
N LEU A 70 -8.75 4.70 -6.42
CA LEU A 70 -9.03 4.10 -7.73
C LEU A 70 -8.28 4.81 -8.87
N GLU A 71 -7.93 6.08 -8.71
CA GLU A 71 -7.08 6.83 -9.64
C GLU A 71 -5.57 6.52 -9.47
N ALA A 72 -5.18 5.95 -8.33
CA ALA A 72 -3.82 5.52 -8.10
C ALA A 72 -3.48 4.31 -8.98
N ARG A 73 -2.35 4.41 -9.68
CA ARG A 73 -1.86 3.35 -10.57
C ARG A 73 -0.70 2.56 -9.98
N THR A 74 -0.14 3.02 -8.86
CA THR A 74 1.05 2.42 -8.24
C THR A 74 0.90 2.36 -6.73
N LEU A 75 1.59 1.43 -6.06
CA LEU A 75 1.62 1.38 -4.59
C LEU A 75 2.20 2.65 -3.98
N ALA A 76 3.17 3.29 -4.64
CA ALA A 76 3.74 4.55 -4.19
C ALA A 76 2.70 5.68 -4.12
N GLN A 77 1.79 5.76 -5.10
CA GLN A 77 0.69 6.73 -5.07
C GLN A 77 -0.30 6.43 -3.94
N VAL A 78 -0.64 5.16 -3.74
CA VAL A 78 -1.50 4.74 -2.61
C VAL A 78 -0.87 5.09 -1.26
N TYR A 79 0.43 4.86 -1.10
CA TYR A 79 1.16 5.26 0.10
C TYR A 79 1.09 6.78 0.30
N ALA A 80 1.28 7.59 -0.74
CA ALA A 80 1.18 9.04 -0.64
C ALA A 80 -0.20 9.51 -0.16
N LEU A 81 -1.28 8.86 -0.61
CA LEU A 81 -2.65 9.14 -0.16
C LEU A 81 -2.87 8.78 1.32
N ALA A 82 -2.27 7.69 1.79
CA ALA A 82 -2.45 7.21 3.16
C ALA A 82 -1.51 7.86 4.19
N ALA A 83 -0.36 8.36 3.75
CA ALA A 83 0.65 9.01 4.58
C ALA A 83 0.45 10.54 4.73
N ALA A 84 -0.35 11.16 3.86
CA ALA A 84 -0.74 12.58 3.94
C ALA A 84 -1.65 12.84 5.15
#